data_AF-A0A7Z9WUE4-F1
#
_entry.id   AF-A0A7Z9WUE4-F1
#
_cell.length_a   1.000
_cell.length_b   1.000
_cell.length_c   1.000
_cell.angle_alpha   90.00
_cell.angle_beta   90.00
_cell.angle_gamma   90.00
#
_symmetry.space_group_name_H-M   'P 1'
#
loop_
_entity.id
_entity.type
_entity.pdbx_description
1 polymer ?
#
loop_
_entity_poly.entity_id
_entity_poly.type
_entity_poly.pdbx_seq_one_letter_code
_entity_poly.pdbx_strand_id
1 'polypeptide(L)'
;AGDLYVRIFIKPHPIFRREGNNLLCEIPISFPRAALGGEVEVPTLDGKTTLLKIPPGTQSGQSFRLTGKGVKSVRSAQVGDLICRVQIETPVKLTAEQRELLEKLEETLEGKRQTHSPQAHSFWDKVKRFFSGEEDKKDKDSPWE
;
A
#
# COMPACT_ATOMS: atom_id res chain seq x y z
N ALA A 1 -40.77 -25.51 24.33
CA ALA A 1 -40.22 -24.39 23.55
C ALA A 1 -38.76 -24.68 23.26
N GLY A 2 -38.26 -24.34 22.07
CA GLY A 2 -36.88 -24.58 21.66
C GLY A 2 -36.32 -23.40 20.87
N ASP A 3 -35.00 -23.29 20.81
CA ASP A 3 -34.31 -22.14 20.24
C ASP A 3 -33.79 -22.42 18.83
N LEU A 4 -33.82 -21.40 17.97
CA LEU A 4 -33.22 -21.43 16.64
C LEU A 4 -31.93 -20.61 16.63
N TYR A 5 -30.81 -21.29 16.36
CA TYR A 5 -29.51 -20.63 16.16
C TYR A 5 -29.22 -20.48 14.68
N VAL A 6 -29.06 -19.23 14.22
CA VAL A 6 -28.66 -18.91 12.85
C VAL A 6 -27.20 -18.46 12.84
N ARG A 7 -26.36 -19.15 12.06
CA ARG A 7 -24.96 -18.78 11.83
C ARG A 7 -24.81 -18.20 10.43
N ILE A 8 -24.25 -16.98 10.35
CA ILE A 8 -24.02 -16.28 9.09
C ILE A 8 -22.58 -16.48 8.65
N PHE A 9 -22.39 -16.88 7.39
CA PHE A 9 -21.08 -16.94 6.74
C PHE A 9 -20.99 -15.86 5.67
N ILE A 10 -19.93 -15.07 5.72
CA ILE A 10 -19.67 -14.01 4.74
C ILE A 10 -18.94 -14.63 3.56
N LYS A 11 -19.51 -14.50 2.35
CA LYS A 11 -18.83 -14.93 1.13
C LYS A 11 -17.66 -13.99 0.81
N PRO A 12 -16.51 -14.50 0.36
CA PRO A 12 -15.42 -13.66 -0.13
C PRO A 12 -15.91 -12.75 -1.26
N HIS A 13 -15.50 -11.48 -1.23
CA HIS A 13 -15.80 -10.52 -2.29
C HIS A 13 -14.52 -10.25 -3.10
N PRO A 14 -14.59 -10.11 -4.44
CA PRO A 14 -13.40 -9.97 -5.28
C PRO A 14 -12.60 -8.69 -5.01
N ILE A 15 -13.26 -7.62 -4.56
CA ILE A 15 -12.65 -6.29 -4.38
C ILE A 15 -12.42 -5.96 -2.90
N PHE A 16 -13.26 -6.50 -2.02
CA PHE A 16 -13.31 -6.06 -0.62
C PHE A 16 -13.04 -7.24 0.31
N ARG A 17 -12.16 -7.02 1.27
CA ARG A 17 -11.97 -7.92 2.39
C ARG A 17 -12.48 -7.25 3.65
N ARG A 18 -13.40 -7.89 4.35
CA ARG A 18 -13.95 -7.35 5.61
C ARG A 18 -13.11 -7.84 6.79
N GLU A 19 -12.63 -6.89 7.58
CA GLU A 19 -11.94 -7.14 8.86
C GLU A 19 -12.68 -6.42 9.98
N GLY A 20 -13.51 -7.16 10.71
CA GLY A 20 -14.41 -6.59 11.71
C GLY A 20 -15.42 -5.62 11.07
N ASN A 21 -15.32 -4.34 11.39
CA ASN A 21 -16.13 -3.28 10.80
C ASN A 21 -15.42 -2.55 9.65
N ASN A 22 -14.12 -2.79 9.46
CA ASN A 22 -13.34 -2.16 8.40
C ASN A 22 -13.41 -2.98 7.12
N LEU A 23 -13.24 -2.29 5.99
CA LEU A 23 -13.08 -2.87 4.68
C LEU A 23 -11.67 -2.61 4.20
N LEU A 24 -11.06 -3.59 3.55
CA LEU A 24 -9.78 -3.47 2.87
C LEU A 24 -10.02 -3.63 1.38
N CYS A 25 -9.45 -2.75 0.57
CA CYS A 25 -9.42 -2.87 -0.87
C CYS A 25 -8.00 -2.62 -1.39
N GLU A 26 -7.63 -3.31 -2.46
CA GLU A 26 -6.37 -3.06 -3.16
C GLU A 26 -6.65 -2.28 -4.44
N ILE A 27 -5.89 -1.20 -4.66
CA ILE A 27 -6.13 -0.26 -5.75
C ILE A 27 -4.88 -0.18 -6.61
N PRO A 28 -4.93 -0.67 -7.85
CA PRO A 28 -3.83 -0.51 -8.78
C PRO A 28 -3.73 0.94 -9.23
N ILE A 29 -2.52 1.50 -9.20
CA ILE A 29 -2.22 2.83 -9.73
C ILE A 29 -1.04 2.77 -10.68
N SER A 30 -1.03 3.66 -11.68
CA SER A 30 0.09 3.75 -12.62
C SER A 30 1.33 4.34 -11.96
N PHE A 31 2.51 3.90 -12.42
CA PHE A 31 3.80 4.42 -11.96
C PHE A 31 3.91 5.96 -12.02
N PRO A 32 3.53 6.66 -13.11
CA PRO A 32 3.58 8.12 -13.15
C PRO A 32 2.69 8.78 -12.09
N ARG A 33 1.52 8.19 -11.79
CA ARG A 33 0.61 8.72 -10.76
C ARG A 33 1.15 8.50 -9.36
N ALA A 34 1.85 7.40 -9.11
CA ALA A 34 2.54 7.18 -7.84
C ALA A 34 3.68 8.21 -7.63
N ALA A 35 4.43 8.51 -8.69
CA ALA A 35 5.54 9.45 -8.65
C ALA A 35 5.09 10.92 -8.53
N LEU A 36 4.17 11.36 -9.38
CA LEU A 36 3.72 12.74 -9.50
C LEU A 36 2.55 13.10 -8.56
N GLY A 37 1.88 12.09 -8.01
CA GLY A 37 0.62 12.26 -7.29
C GLY A 37 -0.58 12.38 -8.25
N GLY A 38 -1.76 12.54 -7.67
CA GLY A 38 -3.00 12.71 -8.41
C GLY A 38 -4.21 12.24 -7.62
N GLU A 39 -5.26 11.87 -8.33
CA GLU A 39 -6.52 11.42 -7.73
C GLU A 39 -6.95 10.11 -8.39
N VAL A 40 -7.53 9.20 -7.59
CA VAL A 40 -8.05 7.91 -8.03
C VAL A 40 -9.43 7.69 -7.46
N GLU A 41 -10.32 7.17 -8.29
CA GLU A 41 -11.64 6.76 -7.84
C GLU A 41 -11.59 5.41 -7.15
N VAL A 42 -12.12 5.36 -5.93
CA VAL A 42 -12.17 4.17 -5.10
C VAL A 42 -13.61 3.69 -4.98
N PRO A 43 -13.90 2.41 -5.26
CA PRO A 43 -15.23 1.86 -5.06
C PRO A 43 -15.57 1.82 -3.57
N THR A 44 -16.81 2.18 -3.23
CA THR A 44 -17.37 2.03 -1.88
C THR A 44 -18.45 0.97 -1.86
N LEU A 45 -18.81 0.47 -0.67
CA LEU A 45 -19.83 -0.58 -0.51
C LEU A 45 -21.22 -0.14 -1.01
N ASP A 46 -21.51 1.16 -1.00
CA ASP A 46 -22.78 1.73 -1.43
C ASP A 46 -22.90 1.86 -2.98
N GLY A 47 -21.93 1.33 -3.73
CA GLY A 47 -21.89 1.40 -5.19
C GLY A 47 -21.46 2.76 -5.75
N LYS A 48 -21.12 3.72 -4.89
CA LYS A 48 -20.56 5.03 -5.29
C LYS A 48 -19.04 4.96 -5.34
N THR A 49 -18.41 5.75 -6.20
CA THR A 49 -16.98 5.99 -6.13
C THR A 49 -16.69 7.19 -5.23
N THR A 50 -15.57 7.15 -4.52
CA THR A 50 -15.04 8.28 -3.76
C THR A 50 -13.65 8.60 -4.24
N LEU A 51 -13.34 9.88 -4.36
CA LEU A 51 -12.05 10.36 -4.84
C LEU A 51 -11.00 10.26 -3.72
N LEU A 52 -9.97 9.46 -3.93
CA LEU A 52 -8.81 9.36 -3.06
C LEU A 52 -7.66 10.19 -3.63
N LYS A 53 -7.15 11.13 -2.83
CA LYS A 53 -5.97 11.93 -3.19
C LYS A 53 -4.70 11.14 -2.88
N ILE A 54 -3.85 11.01 -3.90
CA ILE A 54 -2.57 10.32 -3.84
C ILE A 54 -1.47 11.38 -3.80
N PRO A 55 -0.69 11.47 -2.70
CA PRO A 55 0.44 12.39 -2.63
C PRO A 55 1.57 11.94 -3.58
N PRO A 56 2.39 12.87 -4.07
CA PRO A 56 3.58 12.52 -4.85
C PRO A 56 4.54 11.65 -4.04
N GLY A 57 5.21 10.72 -4.71
CA GLY A 57 6.15 9.78 -4.09
C GLY A 57 5.48 8.65 -3.29
N THR A 58 4.20 8.38 -3.53
CA THR A 58 3.48 7.26 -2.89
C THR A 58 4.16 5.94 -3.23
N GLN A 59 4.44 5.13 -2.21
CA GLN A 59 5.09 3.82 -2.38
C GLN A 59 4.07 2.70 -2.54
N SER A 60 4.46 1.62 -3.22
CA SER A 60 3.62 0.42 -3.31
C SER A 60 3.40 -0.19 -1.92
N GLY A 61 2.18 -0.63 -1.64
CA GLY A 61 1.75 -1.14 -0.35
C GLY A 61 1.35 -0.07 0.67
N GLN A 62 1.54 1.22 0.38
CA GLN A 62 1.07 2.30 1.24
C GLN A 62 -0.46 2.26 1.36
N SER A 63 -0.96 2.44 2.58
CA SER A 63 -2.39 2.35 2.88
C SER A 63 -2.98 3.71 3.21
N PHE A 64 -4.12 4.02 2.60
CA PHE A 64 -4.89 5.23 2.87
C PHE A 64 -6.19 4.87 3.54
N ARG A 65 -6.63 5.71 4.49
CA ARG A 65 -7.85 5.47 5.25
C ARG A 65 -8.92 6.47 4.84
N LEU A 66 -10.06 5.94 4.39
CA LEU A 66 -11.28 6.69 4.16
C LEU A 66 -12.24 6.46 5.33
N THR A 67 -12.36 7.49 6.18
CA THR A 67 -13.13 7.41 7.42
C THR A 67 -14.63 7.25 7.14
N GLY A 68 -15.28 6.32 7.85
CA GLY A 68 -16.73 6.13 7.78
C GLY A 68 -17.24 5.52 6.46
N LYS A 69 -16.34 4.92 5.67
CA LYS A 69 -16.65 4.20 4.42
C LYS A 69 -16.59 2.67 4.55
N GLY A 70 -16.47 2.16 5.78
CA GLY A 70 -16.51 0.74 6.10
C GLY A 70 -17.93 0.23 6.34
N VAL A 71 -18.06 -0.83 7.15
CA VAL A 71 -19.35 -1.46 7.47
C VAL A 71 -19.91 -0.89 8.77
N LYS A 72 -21.22 -0.65 8.79
CA LYS A 72 -21.94 -0.30 10.02
C LYS A 72 -21.94 -1.47 11.00
N SER A 73 -21.58 -1.20 12.24
CA SER A 73 -21.65 -2.17 13.33
C SER A 73 -23.11 -2.61 13.57
N VAL A 74 -23.30 -3.89 13.88
CA VAL A 74 -24.64 -4.43 14.23
C VAL A 74 -25.04 -4.02 15.66
N ARG A 75 -24.05 -3.85 16.54
CA ARG A 75 -24.26 -3.59 17.98
C ARG A 75 -24.12 -2.12 18.36
N SER A 76 -23.67 -1.26 17.44
CA SER A 76 -23.43 0.16 17.70
C SER A 76 -23.72 1.02 16.47
N ALA A 77 -23.91 2.33 16.67
CA ALA A 77 -24.09 3.27 15.56
C ALA A 77 -22.78 3.56 14.78
N GLN A 78 -21.64 3.04 15.25
CA GLN A 78 -20.34 3.28 14.63
C GLN A 78 -20.24 2.59 13.27
N VAL A 79 -19.66 3.33 12.32
CA VAL A 79 -19.29 2.84 10.99
C VAL A 79 -17.78 2.68 10.96
N GLY A 80 -17.30 1.55 10.45
CA GLY A 80 -15.86 1.35 10.27
C GLY A 80 -15.30 2.17 9.11
N ASP A 81 -14.05 1.91 8.79
CA ASP A 81 -13.31 2.64 7.75
C ASP A 81 -13.02 1.77 6.53
N LEU A 82 -12.76 2.41 5.40
CA LEU A 82 -12.24 1.75 4.20
C LEU A 82 -10.73 2.01 4.10
N ILE A 83 -9.95 0.96 4.18
CA ILE A 83 -8.50 0.95 4.08
C ILE A 83 -8.14 0.58 2.65
N CYS A 84 -7.58 1.53 1.93
CA CYS A 84 -7.19 1.40 0.54
C CYS A 84 -5.69 1.16 0.46
N ARG A 85 -5.26 -0.04 0.11
CA ARG A 85 -3.86 -0.35 -0.12
C ARG A 85 -3.51 -0.10 -1.58
N VAL A 86 -2.54 0.77 -1.81
CA VAL A 86 -2.08 1.10 -3.17
C VAL A 86 -1.14 0.02 -3.66
N GLN A 87 -1.36 -0.43 -4.90
CA GLN A 87 -0.49 -1.34 -5.63
C GLN A 87 0.02 -0.59 -6.86
N ILE A 88 1.33 -0.35 -6.97
CA ILE A 88 1.87 0.29 -8.18
C ILE A 88 1.97 -0.76 -9.28
N GLU A 89 1.30 -0.49 -10.40
CA GLU A 89 1.38 -1.32 -11.60
C GLU A 89 2.54 -0.87 -12.48
N THR A 90 3.50 -1.78 -12.70
CA THR A 90 4.61 -1.57 -13.63
C THR A 90 4.11 -1.76 -15.07
N PRO A 91 4.27 -0.77 -15.96
CA PRO A 91 3.78 -0.86 -17.32
C PRO A 91 4.47 -1.98 -18.10
N VAL A 92 3.68 -2.74 -18.86
CA VAL A 92 4.15 -3.82 -19.76
C VAL A 92 3.93 -3.42 -21.22
N LYS A 93 4.67 -4.07 -22.14
CA LYS A 93 4.56 -3.86 -23.60
C LYS A 93 4.72 -2.39 -24.02
N LEU A 94 5.88 -1.81 -23.67
CA LEU A 94 6.20 -0.41 -23.93
C LEU A 94 6.42 -0.14 -25.42
N THR A 95 5.99 1.04 -25.88
CA THR A 95 6.38 1.57 -27.19
C THR A 95 7.84 2.05 -27.17
N ALA A 96 8.44 2.27 -28.35
CA ALA A 96 9.81 2.80 -28.45
C ALA A 96 9.96 4.14 -27.72
N GLU A 97 8.98 5.04 -27.88
CA GLU A 97 8.95 6.34 -27.19
C GLU A 97 8.85 6.19 -25.66
N GLN A 98 7.96 5.33 -25.17
CA GLN A 98 7.80 5.10 -23.73
C GLN A 98 9.06 4.50 -23.10
N ARG A 99 9.74 3.61 -23.84
CA ARG A 99 11.01 3.03 -23.41
C ARG A 99 12.10 4.10 -23.31
N GLU A 100 12.25 4.93 -24.34
CA GLU A 100 13.23 6.03 -24.34
C GLU A 100 13.01 6.99 -23.17
N LEU A 101 11.75 7.30 -22.84
CA LEU A 101 11.42 8.14 -21.67
C LEU A 101 11.81 7.50 -20.34
N LEU A 102 11.67 6.19 -20.20
CA LEU A 102 12.06 5.47 -18.98
C LEU A 102 13.58 5.35 -18.86
N GLU A 103 14.29 5.11 -19.95
CA GLU A 103 15.77 5.08 -19.97
C GLU A 103 16.34 6.47 -19.60
N LYS A 104 15.79 7.55 -20.18
CA LYS A 104 16.16 8.92 -19.78
C LYS A 104 15.86 9.21 -18.30
N LEU A 105 14.72 8.73 -17.80
CA LEU A 105 14.39 8.87 -16.39
C LEU A 105 15.44 8.17 -15.53
N GLU A 106 15.80 6.93 -15.85
CA GLU A 106 16.83 6.16 -15.14
C GLU A 106 18.17 6.90 -15.10
N GLU A 107 18.67 7.36 -16.25
CA GLU A 107 19.91 8.16 -16.34
C GLU A 107 19.88 9.40 -15.43
N THR A 108 18.75 10.12 -15.41
CA THR A 108 18.63 11.33 -14.56
C THR A 108 18.54 11.02 -13.06
N LEU A 109 18.05 9.83 -12.69
CA LEU A 109 17.98 9.38 -11.31
C LEU A 109 19.35 8.91 -10.78
N GLU A 110 20.21 8.37 -11.65
CA GLU A 110 21.57 7.95 -11.30
C GLU A 110 22.55 9.12 -11.16
N GLY A 111 22.40 10.17 -11.98
CA GLY A 111 23.35 11.28 -12.09
C GLY A 111 23.43 12.23 -10.89
N LYS A 112 22.50 12.14 -9.92
CA LYS A 112 22.47 13.02 -8.72
C LYS A 112 22.35 12.18 -7.45
N ARG A 113 23.46 12.08 -6.69
CA ARG A 113 23.57 11.61 -5.28
C ARG A 113 22.36 10.81 -4.78
N GLN A 114 22.41 9.47 -4.85
CA GLN A 114 21.85 8.46 -3.91
C GLN A 114 20.55 8.77 -3.11
N THR A 115 19.63 9.62 -3.58
CA THR A 115 18.51 10.14 -2.77
C THR A 115 17.14 9.63 -3.24
N HIS A 116 17.07 9.04 -4.44
CA HIS A 116 15.80 8.72 -5.10
C HIS A 116 15.28 7.28 -4.84
N SER A 117 16.11 6.40 -4.26
CA SER A 117 15.75 4.99 -3.99
C SER A 117 16.28 4.48 -2.63
N PRO A 118 15.81 5.04 -1.50
CA PRO A 118 16.36 4.76 -0.17
C PRO A 118 16.17 3.30 0.29
N GLN A 119 15.04 2.67 -0.07
CA GLN A 119 14.77 1.27 0.29
C GLN A 119 15.71 0.28 -0.41
N ALA A 120 16.01 0.51 -1.70
CA ALA A 120 16.92 -0.35 -2.46
C ALA A 120 18.33 -0.31 -1.88
N HIS A 121 18.84 0.88 -1.53
CA HIS A 121 20.15 1.02 -0.91
C HIS A 121 20.22 0.30 0.45
N SER A 122 19.24 0.56 1.32
CA SER A 122 19.18 -0.07 2.65
C SER A 122 19.10 -1.60 2.58
N PHE A 123 18.39 -2.13 1.58
CA PHE A 123 18.32 -3.58 1.36
C PHE A 123 19.68 -4.16 0.99
N TRP A 124 20.39 -3.59 0.02
CA TRP A 124 21.70 -4.09 -0.41
C TRP A 124 22.77 -3.94 0.66
N ASP A 125 22.71 -2.90 1.49
CA ASP A 125 23.60 -2.77 2.65
C ASP A 125 23.38 -3.91 3.66
N LYS A 126 22.11 -4.22 3.98
CA LYS A 126 21.78 -5.34 4.88
C LYS A 126 22.23 -6.68 4.32
N VAL A 127 22.03 -6.90 3.02
CA VAL A 127 22.48 -8.12 2.34
C VAL A 127 24.00 -8.25 2.41
N LYS A 128 24.75 -7.18 2.12
CA LYS A 128 26.23 -7.20 2.23
C LYS A 128 26.69 -7.54 3.64
N ARG A 129 26.09 -6.93 4.67
CA ARG A 129 26.41 -7.22 6.09
C ARG A 129 26.13 -8.67 6.47
N PHE A 130 25.01 -9.22 6.00
CA PHE A 130 24.64 -10.62 6.25
C PHE A 130 25.64 -11.62 5.65
N PHE A 131 26.11 -11.37 4.42
CA PHE A 131 27.08 -12.25 3.75
C PHE A 131 28.54 -11.99 4.15
N SER A 132 28.88 -10.81 4.68
CA SER A 132 30.23 -10.48 5.16
C SER A 132 30.50 -10.97 6.59
N GLY A 133 29.52 -11.57 7.27
CA GLY A 133 29.68 -12.13 8.62
C GLY A 133 29.85 -11.07 9.73
N GLU A 134 29.44 -9.82 9.49
CA GLU A 134 29.36 -8.80 10.55
C GLU A 134 28.07 -9.03 11.35
N GLU A 135 28.13 -9.94 12.33
CA GLU A 135 27.11 -10.06 13.37
C GLU A 135 27.04 -8.79 14.22
N ASP A 136 25.83 -8.29 14.46
CA ASP A 136 25.53 -7.10 15.28
C ASP A 136 26.06 -7.24 16.72
N LYS A 137 27.31 -6.83 16.97
CA LYS A 137 27.77 -6.46 18.31
C LYS A 137 27.28 -5.05 18.64
N LYS A 138 25.98 -4.85 18.84
CA LYS A 138 25.49 -3.62 19.48
C LYS A 138 24.10 -3.76 20.11
N ASP A 139 24.03 -4.58 21.16
CA ASP A 139 23.06 -4.42 22.26
C ASP A 139 23.74 -4.84 23.58
N LYS A 140 24.79 -4.11 23.96
CA LYS A 140 25.46 -4.24 25.27
C LYS A 140 25.64 -2.90 25.99
N ASP A 141 24.74 -1.96 25.76
CA ASP A 141 24.55 -0.80 26.65
C ASP A 141 23.06 -0.68 26.94
N SER A 142 22.57 -1.50 27.87
CA SER A 142 21.31 -1.25 28.57
C SER A 142 21.64 -0.36 29.77
N PRO A 143 21.11 0.88 29.85
CA PRO A 143 21.33 1.75 31.01
C PRO A 143 20.54 1.36 32.28
N TRP A 144 20.07 0.12 32.41
CA TRP A 144 19.28 -0.36 33.55
C TRP A 144 19.88 -1.61 34.20
N GLU A 145 21.17 -1.57 34.53
CA GLU A 145 21.75 -2.29 35.68
C GLU A 145 22.04 -1.31 36.81
#